data_AF-A0A0P5KRF0-F1
#
_entry.id   AF-A0A0P5KRF0-F1
#
_cell.length_a   1.000
_cell.length_b   1.000
_cell.length_c   1.000
_cell.angle_alpha   90.00
_cell.angle_beta   90.00
_cell.angle_gamma   90.00
#
_symmetry.space_group_name_H-M   'P 1'
#
loop_
_entity.id
_entity.type
_entity.pdbx_description
1 polymer ?
#
loop_
_entity_poly.entity_id
_entity_poly.type
_entity_poly.pdbx_seq_one_letter_code
_entity_poly.pdbx_strand_id
1 'polypeptide(L)'
;MVKRFFYQSYYRVKFYSIMLTDKLNARCMKDESELMGLQQNLEAEAKTHLDGDRRILTRIQSENTKRSLVGTHLEWVSINDRIQTVAVTSKWRQKLVSKRRKLESKAANLIQDINEKSVMGEELVTTEHFNSGIFPWDFANKISFQDDFKLVDCWNLKKRNQECIVHTKKEMRNYLYSISNDLMERRNEIGVLTGASDLRSKGELSIKCIEYSRLIALLRNALSYYRFFGEETSGEFRGLAELVVESDDRDLDFFNEQSILECSENECDSDDEDDCVSG
;
A
#
# COMPACT_ATOMS: atom_id res chain seq x y z
N MET A 1 -8.28 -6.66 1.78
CA MET A 1 -7.22 -5.84 1.14
C MET A 1 -5.92 -5.86 1.94
N VAL A 2 -5.93 -5.46 3.21
CA VAL A 2 -4.74 -5.32 4.10
C VAL A 2 -3.77 -6.52 4.09
N LYS A 3 -4.24 -7.77 4.26
CA LYS A 3 -3.39 -9.00 4.22
C LYS A 3 -2.42 -9.05 3.04
N ARG A 4 -2.86 -8.63 1.85
CA ARG A 4 -2.05 -8.67 0.61
C ARG A 4 -0.93 -7.63 0.62
N PHE A 5 -1.21 -6.40 1.07
CA PHE A 5 -0.21 -5.35 1.16
C PHE A 5 0.84 -5.66 2.23
N PHE A 6 0.41 -6.10 3.42
CA PHE A 6 1.32 -6.51 4.49
C PHE A 6 2.28 -7.62 4.04
N TYR A 7 1.76 -8.71 3.46
CA TYR A 7 2.59 -9.80 2.94
C TYR A 7 3.60 -9.29 1.89
N GLN A 8 3.14 -8.45 0.96
CA GLN A 8 4.00 -7.90 -0.09
C GLN A 8 5.13 -7.06 0.50
N SER A 9 4.86 -6.23 1.50
CA SER A 9 5.89 -5.48 2.23
C SER A 9 6.82 -6.39 3.02
N TYR A 10 6.30 -7.41 3.72
CA TYR A 10 7.09 -8.37 4.49
C TYR A 10 8.10 -9.15 3.64
N TYR A 11 7.65 -9.71 2.50
CA TYR A 11 8.55 -10.38 1.56
C TYR A 11 9.55 -9.42 0.91
N ARG A 12 9.15 -8.18 0.62
CA ARG A 12 10.06 -7.14 0.12
C ARG A 12 11.13 -6.77 1.14
N VAL A 13 10.80 -6.63 2.42
CA VAL A 13 11.81 -6.38 3.47
C VAL A 13 12.82 -7.52 3.51
N LYS A 14 12.39 -8.79 3.47
CA LYS A 14 13.33 -9.93 3.41
C LYS A 14 14.21 -9.88 2.16
N PHE A 15 13.62 -9.70 0.98
CA PHE A 15 14.31 -9.62 -0.30
C PHE A 15 15.35 -8.49 -0.35
N TYR A 16 14.95 -7.26 -0.02
CA TYR A 16 15.87 -6.12 0.01
C TYR A 16 16.89 -6.22 1.14
N SER A 17 16.61 -6.91 2.25
CA SER A 17 17.63 -7.17 3.28
C SER A 17 18.74 -8.08 2.76
N ILE A 18 18.41 -9.17 2.05
CA ILE A 18 19.40 -10.06 1.44
C ILE A 18 20.23 -9.29 0.41
N MET A 19 19.57 -8.62 -0.56
CA MET A 19 20.26 -7.83 -1.58
C MET A 19 21.14 -6.73 -1.01
N LEU A 20 20.71 -6.06 0.07
CA LEU A 20 21.49 -5.01 0.70
C LEU A 20 22.73 -5.60 1.39
N THR A 21 22.60 -6.71 2.13
CA THR A 21 23.72 -7.43 2.71
C THR A 21 24.74 -7.85 1.65
N ASP A 22 24.29 -8.43 0.54
CA ASP A 22 25.18 -8.84 -0.56
C ASP A 22 25.96 -7.66 -1.15
N LYS A 23 25.29 -6.51 -1.33
CA LYS A 23 25.91 -5.28 -1.87
C LYS A 23 26.82 -4.56 -0.89
N LEU A 24 26.50 -4.57 0.41
CA LEU A 24 27.37 -4.03 1.47
C LEU A 24 28.65 -4.86 1.59
N ASN A 25 28.51 -6.20 1.61
CA ASN A 25 29.63 -7.15 1.62
C ASN A 25 30.55 -6.94 0.41
N ALA A 26 29.99 -6.81 -0.80
CA ALA A 26 30.75 -6.55 -2.03
C ALA A 26 31.52 -5.21 -2.03
N ARG A 27 31.20 -4.30 -1.11
CA ARG A 27 31.80 -2.97 -0.97
C ARG A 27 32.57 -2.79 0.35
N CYS A 28 32.71 -3.85 1.15
CA CYS A 28 33.36 -3.85 2.46
C CYS A 28 32.78 -2.82 3.46
N MET A 29 31.53 -2.41 3.28
CA MET A 29 30.83 -1.49 4.19
C MET A 29 30.32 -2.27 5.41
N LYS A 30 30.50 -1.74 6.62
CA LYS A 30 30.25 -2.50 7.85
C LYS A 30 28.78 -2.55 8.25
N ASP A 31 28.04 -1.46 8.03
CA ASP A 31 26.63 -1.35 8.42
C ASP A 31 25.85 -0.31 7.59
N GLU A 32 24.56 -0.16 7.90
CA GLU A 32 23.67 0.80 7.25
C GLU A 32 23.90 2.27 7.66
N SER A 33 24.74 2.57 8.66
CA SER A 33 25.04 3.95 9.05
C SER A 33 25.93 4.64 8.01
N GLU A 34 26.84 3.89 7.38
CA GLU A 34 27.66 4.36 6.27
C GLU A 34 26.81 4.80 5.05
N LEU A 35 25.61 4.22 4.88
CA LEU A 35 24.66 4.59 3.82
C LEU A 35 24.03 5.97 4.01
N MET A 36 23.91 6.47 5.25
CA MET A 36 23.48 7.85 5.51
C MET A 36 24.49 8.84 4.90
N GLY A 37 25.79 8.59 5.11
CA GLY A 37 26.87 9.42 4.54
C GLY A 37 26.91 9.33 3.02
N LEU A 38 26.74 8.13 2.46
CA LEU A 38 26.66 7.95 1.00
C LEU A 38 25.48 8.71 0.40
N GLN A 39 24.29 8.65 1.01
CA GLN A 39 23.12 9.42 0.57
C GLN A 39 23.38 10.93 0.63
N GLN A 40 23.96 11.44 1.72
CA GLN A 40 24.28 12.88 1.85
C GLN A 40 25.27 13.35 0.78
N ASN A 41 26.27 12.52 0.43
CA ASN A 41 27.21 12.82 -0.64
C ASN A 41 26.51 12.87 -2.01
N LEU A 42 25.65 11.90 -2.33
CA LEU A 42 24.86 11.88 -3.57
C LEU A 42 23.91 13.08 -3.67
N GLU A 43 23.28 13.49 -2.56
CA GLU A 43 22.41 14.67 -2.50
C GLU A 43 23.19 15.97 -2.70
N ALA A 44 24.39 16.09 -2.11
CA ALA A 44 25.28 17.23 -2.31
C ALA A 44 25.78 17.32 -3.76
N GLU A 45 26.22 16.20 -4.34
CA GLU A 45 26.67 16.12 -5.73
C GLU A 45 25.54 16.49 -6.70
N ALA A 46 24.35 15.89 -6.54
CA ALA A 46 23.16 16.23 -7.32
C ALA A 46 22.79 17.72 -7.22
N LYS A 47 22.93 18.32 -6.03
CA LYS A 47 22.72 19.76 -5.84
C LYS A 47 23.77 20.60 -6.57
N THR A 48 25.05 20.23 -6.53
CA THR A 48 26.10 20.95 -7.28
C THR A 48 25.88 20.89 -8.79
N HIS A 49 25.32 19.79 -9.32
CA HIS A 49 24.90 19.71 -10.73
C HIS A 49 23.74 20.66 -11.04
N LEU A 50 22.69 20.66 -10.21
CA LEU A 50 21.53 21.55 -10.38
C LEU A 50 21.90 23.03 -10.27
N ASP A 51 22.83 23.39 -9.37
CA ASP A 51 23.31 24.77 -9.22
C ASP A 51 24.27 25.18 -10.36
N GLY A 52 25.02 24.22 -10.93
CA GLY A 52 25.87 24.41 -12.12
C GLY A 52 25.07 24.75 -13.40
N ASP A 53 23.81 24.30 -13.48
CA ASP A 53 22.94 24.50 -14.66
C ASP A 53 22.38 25.91 -14.83
N ARG A 54 22.58 26.80 -13.85
CA ARG A 54 22.01 28.16 -13.91
C ARG A 54 22.74 29.12 -14.85
N ARG A 55 23.61 28.66 -15.75
CA ARG A 55 24.32 29.51 -16.72
C ARG A 55 24.41 28.89 -18.14
N ILE A 56 24.02 29.72 -19.13
CA ILE A 56 24.21 29.61 -20.59
C ILE A 56 23.12 28.81 -21.35
N LEU A 57 22.13 29.58 -21.84
CA LEU A 57 20.91 29.15 -22.55
C LEU A 57 21.10 28.45 -23.92
N THR A 58 22.32 28.32 -24.43
CA THR A 58 22.63 27.57 -25.67
C THR A 58 23.18 26.17 -25.43
N ARG A 59 23.68 25.86 -24.21
CA ARG A 59 24.12 24.50 -23.84
C ARG A 59 22.94 23.57 -23.49
N ILE A 60 21.87 24.18 -22.98
CA ILE A 60 20.70 23.53 -22.35
C ILE A 60 19.98 22.50 -23.25
N GLN A 61 19.94 22.69 -24.57
CA GLN A 61 19.26 21.71 -25.45
C GLN A 61 20.02 20.37 -25.58
N SER A 62 21.35 20.40 -25.58
CA SER A 62 22.19 19.17 -25.60
C SER A 62 22.22 18.52 -24.21
N GLU A 63 22.32 19.31 -23.14
CA GLU A 63 22.22 18.82 -21.76
C GLU A 63 20.89 18.08 -21.51
N ASN A 64 19.77 18.61 -22.02
CA ASN A 64 18.43 18.02 -21.85
C ASN A 64 18.24 16.70 -22.62
N THR A 65 18.77 16.57 -23.85
CA THR A 65 18.71 15.27 -24.57
C THR A 65 19.61 14.24 -23.91
N LYS A 66 20.82 14.62 -23.47
CA LYS A 66 21.73 13.77 -22.68
C LYS A 66 21.04 13.26 -21.40
N ARG A 67 20.41 14.14 -20.61
CA ARG A 67 19.62 13.75 -19.42
C ARG A 67 18.41 12.89 -19.74
N SER A 68 17.71 13.17 -20.84
CA SER A 68 16.59 12.35 -21.29
C SER A 68 17.04 10.93 -21.64
N LEU A 69 18.25 10.77 -22.19
CA LEU A 69 18.84 9.45 -22.46
C LEU A 69 19.20 8.72 -21.15
N VAL A 70 19.87 9.39 -20.21
CA VAL A 70 20.18 8.83 -18.87
C VAL A 70 18.90 8.43 -18.12
N GLY A 71 17.87 9.28 -18.10
CA GLY A 71 16.57 8.95 -17.50
C GLY A 71 15.86 7.78 -18.19
N THR A 72 15.96 7.71 -19.53
CA THR A 72 15.43 6.57 -20.32
C THR A 72 16.17 5.27 -19.99
N HIS A 73 17.47 5.33 -19.71
CA HIS A 73 18.25 4.19 -19.22
C HIS A 73 17.81 3.74 -17.83
N LEU A 74 17.69 4.66 -16.86
CA LEU A 74 17.23 4.33 -15.51
C LEU A 74 15.83 3.69 -15.52
N GLU A 75 14.91 4.20 -16.36
CA GLU A 75 13.62 3.54 -16.59
C GLU A 75 13.76 2.14 -17.23
N TRP A 76 14.70 1.95 -18.16
CA TRP A 76 14.95 0.67 -18.82
C TRP A 76 15.50 -0.36 -17.82
N VAL A 77 16.48 0.01 -17.00
CA VAL A 77 17.03 -0.83 -15.91
C VAL A 77 15.93 -1.23 -14.94
N SER A 78 15.11 -0.27 -14.48
CA SER A 78 14.00 -0.53 -13.56
C SER A 78 12.96 -1.50 -14.15
N ILE A 79 12.68 -1.42 -15.46
CA ILE A 79 11.78 -2.36 -16.13
C ILE A 79 12.43 -3.73 -16.30
N ASN A 80 13.72 -3.77 -16.64
CA ASN A 80 14.43 -5.03 -16.86
C ASN A 80 14.60 -5.82 -15.56
N ASP A 81 14.91 -5.16 -14.44
CA ASP A 81 14.81 -5.74 -13.09
C ASP A 81 13.40 -6.28 -12.84
N ARG A 82 12.36 -5.47 -13.01
CA ARG A 82 10.97 -5.92 -12.77
C ARG A 82 10.53 -7.11 -13.64
N ILE A 83 11.08 -7.27 -14.85
CA ILE A 83 10.87 -8.44 -15.72
C ILE A 83 11.52 -9.70 -15.13
N GLN A 84 12.71 -9.55 -14.54
CA GLN A 84 13.50 -10.62 -13.94
C GLN A 84 12.97 -11.01 -12.55
N THR A 85 12.72 -10.04 -11.67
CA THR A 85 12.51 -10.26 -10.22
C THR A 85 11.04 -10.25 -9.78
N VAL A 86 10.15 -9.50 -10.44
CA VAL A 86 8.76 -9.29 -9.96
C VAL A 86 7.69 -9.86 -10.89
N ALA A 87 7.95 -10.02 -12.19
CA ALA A 87 6.94 -10.34 -13.20
C ALA A 87 6.41 -11.80 -13.14
N VAL A 88 5.48 -12.07 -12.21
CA VAL A 88 4.87 -13.39 -11.95
C VAL A 88 3.94 -13.93 -13.05
N THR A 89 3.41 -13.11 -13.96
CA THR A 89 2.45 -13.59 -14.99
C THR A 89 2.91 -13.23 -16.40
N SER A 90 2.66 -14.14 -17.36
CA SER A 90 3.05 -13.97 -18.76
C SER A 90 2.50 -12.66 -19.37
N LYS A 91 1.22 -12.35 -19.14
CA LYS A 91 0.58 -11.10 -19.60
C LYS A 91 1.23 -9.85 -19.02
N TRP A 92 1.68 -9.87 -17.76
CA TRP A 92 2.38 -8.74 -17.16
C TRP A 92 3.83 -8.63 -17.67
N ARG A 93 4.54 -9.76 -17.79
CA ARG A 93 5.88 -9.81 -18.40
C ARG A 93 5.86 -9.27 -19.83
N GLN A 94 4.88 -9.65 -20.65
CA GLN A 94 4.67 -9.09 -21.99
C GLN A 94 4.45 -7.57 -21.95
N LYS A 95 3.60 -7.05 -21.06
CA LYS A 95 3.38 -5.59 -20.91
C LYS A 95 4.68 -4.84 -20.55
N LEU A 96 5.51 -5.41 -19.69
CA LEU A 96 6.82 -4.84 -19.34
C LEU A 96 7.81 -4.91 -20.51
N VAL A 97 7.89 -6.04 -21.23
CA VAL A 97 8.72 -6.18 -22.44
C VAL A 97 8.32 -5.17 -23.52
N SER A 98 7.01 -4.93 -23.72
CA SER A 98 6.52 -3.89 -24.63
C SER A 98 6.91 -2.48 -24.17
N LYS A 99 6.94 -2.19 -22.86
CA LYS A 99 7.46 -0.90 -22.36
C LYS A 99 8.98 -0.81 -22.56
N ARG A 100 9.74 -1.89 -22.33
CA ARG A 100 11.19 -1.96 -22.57
C ARG A 100 11.55 -1.63 -24.02
N ARG A 101 10.87 -2.25 -25.00
CA ARG A 101 11.03 -1.94 -26.44
C ARG A 101 10.75 -0.48 -26.80
N LYS A 102 9.76 0.15 -26.14
CA LYS A 102 9.48 1.59 -26.33
C LYS A 102 10.61 2.48 -25.79
N LEU A 103 11.26 2.10 -24.70
CA LEU A 103 12.44 2.82 -24.19
C LEU A 103 13.66 2.60 -25.07
N GLU A 104 13.88 1.37 -25.58
CA GLU A 104 14.94 1.05 -26.55
C GLU A 104 14.80 1.92 -27.82
N SER A 105 13.59 2.05 -28.36
CA SER A 105 13.31 2.95 -29.51
C SER A 105 13.46 4.44 -29.16
N LYS A 106 13.00 4.87 -27.98
CA LYS A 106 13.20 6.26 -27.52
C LYS A 106 14.70 6.58 -27.36
N ALA A 107 15.48 5.65 -26.83
CA ALA A 107 16.91 5.78 -26.66
C ALA A 107 17.65 5.87 -28.00
N ALA A 108 17.28 5.04 -28.98
CA ALA A 108 17.85 5.13 -30.34
C ALA A 108 17.66 6.53 -30.96
N ASN A 109 16.45 7.10 -30.87
CA ASN A 109 16.18 8.45 -31.35
C ASN A 109 17.00 9.51 -30.59
N LEU A 110 17.11 9.39 -29.27
CA LEU A 110 17.90 10.32 -28.45
C LEU A 110 19.42 10.22 -28.73
N ILE A 111 19.94 9.02 -29.00
CA ILE A 111 21.34 8.80 -29.41
C ILE A 111 21.59 9.49 -30.75
N GLN A 112 20.68 9.33 -31.72
CA GLN A 112 20.76 10.02 -33.00
C GLN A 112 20.74 11.56 -32.81
N ASP A 113 19.76 12.09 -32.06
CA ASP A 113 19.63 13.51 -31.73
C ASP A 113 20.88 14.12 -31.06
N ILE A 114 21.62 13.32 -30.29
CA ILE A 114 22.85 13.74 -29.60
C ILE A 114 24.04 13.70 -30.57
N ASN A 115 24.19 12.63 -31.35
CA ASN A 115 25.29 12.46 -32.28
C ASN A 115 25.24 13.47 -33.44
N GLU A 116 24.04 13.76 -33.98
CA GLU A 116 23.83 14.79 -35.00
C GLU A 116 24.17 16.22 -34.52
N LYS A 117 24.19 16.43 -33.20
CA LYS A 117 24.49 17.72 -32.55
C LYS A 117 25.87 17.73 -31.87
N SER A 118 26.64 16.65 -32.00
CA SER A 118 28.00 16.57 -31.47
C SER A 118 28.94 17.42 -32.32
N VAL A 119 29.94 18.03 -31.67
CA VAL A 119 30.96 18.82 -32.37
C VAL A 119 32.11 17.90 -32.79
N MET A 120 32.74 18.19 -33.93
CA MET A 120 33.94 17.49 -34.41
C MET A 120 34.99 17.33 -33.29
N GLY A 121 35.18 16.09 -32.83
CA GLY A 121 36.11 15.75 -31.74
C GLY A 121 35.45 15.22 -30.46
N GLU A 122 34.12 15.30 -30.30
CA GLU A 122 33.41 14.59 -29.23
C GLU A 122 33.27 13.08 -29.55
N GLU A 123 33.35 12.23 -28.53
CA GLU A 123 33.10 10.78 -28.67
C GLU A 123 31.59 10.52 -28.84
N LEU A 124 31.24 9.76 -29.89
CA LEU A 124 29.85 9.49 -30.26
C LEU A 124 29.17 8.51 -29.30
N VAL A 125 27.90 8.76 -29.00
CA VAL A 125 27.09 7.85 -28.19
C VAL A 125 26.67 6.64 -29.02
N THR A 126 26.67 5.48 -28.39
CA THR A 126 26.35 4.19 -28.99
C THR A 126 25.26 3.49 -28.17
N THR A 127 24.65 2.46 -28.75
CA THR A 127 23.72 1.58 -28.04
C THR A 127 24.39 0.84 -26.88
N GLU A 128 25.71 0.65 -26.92
CA GLU A 128 26.48 0.03 -25.84
C GLU A 128 26.63 0.95 -24.62
N HIS A 129 26.84 2.25 -24.85
CA HIS A 129 26.79 3.27 -23.79
C HIS A 129 25.41 3.31 -23.11
N PHE A 130 24.32 3.18 -23.89
CA PHE A 130 22.97 3.05 -23.33
C PHE A 130 22.77 1.75 -22.53
N ASN A 131 23.19 0.60 -23.05
CA ASN A 131 23.00 -0.69 -22.38
C ASN A 131 23.82 -0.82 -21.08
N SER A 132 25.04 -0.29 -21.06
CA SER A 132 25.92 -0.26 -19.88
C SER A 132 25.49 0.82 -18.89
N GLY A 133 25.00 1.97 -19.38
CA GLY A 133 24.78 3.17 -18.57
C GLY A 133 26.03 4.00 -18.32
N ILE A 134 27.08 3.78 -19.11
CA ILE A 134 28.34 4.52 -19.06
C ILE A 134 28.40 5.33 -20.34
N PHE A 135 28.08 6.63 -20.27
CA PHE A 135 28.07 7.51 -21.44
C PHE A 135 29.40 8.25 -21.61
N PRO A 136 29.74 8.73 -22.82
CA PRO A 136 31.01 9.44 -23.06
C PRO A 136 31.23 10.70 -22.19
N TRP A 137 30.15 11.36 -21.74
CA TRP A 137 30.25 12.48 -20.79
C TRP A 137 30.40 12.04 -19.32
N ASP A 138 30.14 10.78 -18.99
CA ASP A 138 30.31 10.24 -17.63
C ASP A 138 31.80 9.98 -17.30
N PHE A 139 32.72 10.05 -18.26
CA PHE A 139 34.16 10.02 -17.98
C PHE A 139 34.65 11.23 -17.15
N ALA A 140 33.85 12.30 -17.06
CA ALA A 140 34.04 13.35 -16.06
C ALA A 140 33.57 12.93 -14.65
N ASN A 141 32.53 12.09 -14.57
CA ASN A 141 31.84 11.69 -13.33
C ASN A 141 31.67 10.17 -13.19
N LYS A 142 32.72 9.56 -12.64
CA LYS A 142 32.84 8.19 -12.09
C LYS A 142 31.59 7.30 -12.10
N ILE A 143 31.75 6.14 -12.75
CA ILE A 143 30.90 4.92 -12.70
C ILE A 143 30.41 4.55 -11.28
N SER A 144 31.17 4.92 -10.23
CA SER A 144 30.78 4.81 -8.81
C SER A 144 29.35 5.29 -8.54
N PHE A 145 28.98 6.48 -9.06
CA PHE A 145 27.74 7.17 -8.74
C PHE A 145 26.50 6.32 -9.02
N GLN A 146 26.50 5.58 -10.13
CA GLN A 146 25.35 4.76 -10.52
C GLN A 146 25.13 3.58 -9.56
N ASP A 147 26.21 2.96 -9.08
CA ASP A 147 26.13 1.85 -8.12
C ASP A 147 25.93 2.32 -6.68
N ASP A 148 26.45 3.50 -6.34
CA ASP A 148 26.16 4.22 -5.09
C ASP A 148 24.66 4.53 -4.99
N PHE A 149 24.07 5.04 -6.07
CA PHE A 149 22.63 5.29 -6.17
C PHE A 149 21.80 4.00 -6.06
N LYS A 150 22.17 2.92 -6.78
CA LYS A 150 21.48 1.61 -6.68
C LYS A 150 21.52 1.04 -5.25
N LEU A 151 22.61 1.26 -4.52
CA LEU A 151 22.77 0.81 -3.14
C LEU A 151 21.85 1.60 -2.19
N VAL A 152 21.86 2.94 -2.30
CA VAL A 152 21.00 3.83 -1.50
C VAL A 152 19.51 3.65 -1.83
N ASP A 153 19.13 3.42 -3.10
CA ASP A 153 17.74 3.12 -3.49
C ASP A 153 17.28 1.76 -2.92
N CYS A 154 18.11 0.71 -2.98
CA CYS A 154 17.80 -0.58 -2.38
C CYS A 154 17.52 -0.48 -0.87
N TRP A 155 18.32 0.31 -0.16
CA TRP A 155 18.13 0.60 1.26
C TRP A 155 16.87 1.43 1.55
N ASN A 156 16.62 2.48 0.77
CA ASN A 156 15.39 3.28 0.90
C ASN A 156 14.12 2.48 0.55
N LEU A 157 14.20 1.52 -0.37
CA LEU A 157 13.14 0.54 -0.64
C LEU A 157 12.94 -0.41 0.55
N LYS A 158 14.00 -0.88 1.22
CA LYS A 158 13.90 -1.66 2.46
C LYS A 158 13.17 -0.84 3.54
N LYS A 159 13.66 0.36 3.86
CA LYS A 159 13.05 1.29 4.85
C LYS A 159 11.56 1.53 4.58
N ARG A 160 11.20 1.92 3.36
CA ARG A 160 9.80 2.17 2.97
C ARG A 160 8.89 0.96 3.19
N ASN A 161 9.37 -0.26 2.94
CA ASN A 161 8.56 -1.46 3.22
C ASN A 161 8.50 -1.82 4.72
N GLN A 162 9.52 -1.47 5.53
CA GLN A 162 9.46 -1.57 6.99
C GLN A 162 8.44 -0.58 7.56
N GLU A 163 8.44 0.67 7.10
CA GLU A 163 7.44 1.69 7.46
C GLU A 163 6.02 1.20 7.15
N CYS A 164 5.76 0.66 5.96
CA CYS A 164 4.45 0.08 5.62
C CYS A 164 4.00 -1.01 6.62
N ILE A 165 4.91 -1.86 7.10
CA ILE A 165 4.61 -2.90 8.10
C ILE A 165 4.22 -2.28 9.44
N VAL A 166 4.98 -1.29 9.92
CA VAL A 166 4.73 -0.56 11.17
C VAL A 166 3.40 0.19 11.12
N HIS A 167 3.14 0.92 10.04
CA HIS A 167 1.88 1.64 9.83
C HIS A 167 0.68 0.69 9.76
N THR A 168 0.78 -0.43 9.03
CA THR A 168 -0.30 -1.42 8.95
C THR A 168 -0.64 -2.01 10.32
N LYS A 169 0.36 -2.31 11.16
CA LYS A 169 0.15 -2.79 12.54
C LYS A 169 -0.57 -1.74 13.39
N LYS A 170 -0.12 -0.47 13.32
CA LYS A 170 -0.74 0.66 14.02
C LYS A 170 -2.20 0.89 13.59
N GLU A 171 -2.48 0.86 12.30
CA GLU A 171 -3.84 0.99 11.76
C GLU A 171 -4.76 -0.15 12.22
N MET A 172 -4.28 -1.40 12.22
CA MET A 172 -5.06 -2.54 12.72
C MET A 172 -5.36 -2.42 14.22
N ARG A 173 -4.39 -1.97 15.03
CA ARG A 173 -4.58 -1.72 16.47
C ARG A 173 -5.61 -0.62 16.72
N ASN A 174 -5.51 0.50 16.01
CA ASN A 174 -6.48 1.59 16.10
C ASN A 174 -7.89 1.15 15.70
N TYR A 175 -8.01 0.30 14.67
CA TYR A 175 -9.29 -0.25 14.24
C TYR A 175 -9.92 -1.18 15.28
N LEU A 176 -9.11 -2.03 15.94
CA LEU A 176 -9.56 -2.85 17.07
C LEU A 176 -10.06 -2.01 18.25
N TYR A 177 -9.36 -0.92 18.60
CA TYR A 177 -9.84 0.01 19.63
C TYR A 177 -11.15 0.70 19.24
N SER A 178 -11.32 1.09 17.98
CA SER A 178 -12.59 1.68 17.50
C SER A 178 -13.75 0.70 17.72
N ILE A 179 -13.65 -0.52 17.20
CA ILE A 179 -14.71 -1.54 17.36
C ILE A 179 -14.94 -1.85 18.86
N SER A 180 -13.89 -1.90 19.67
CA SER A 180 -14.01 -2.11 21.12
C SER A 180 -14.83 -1.02 21.81
N ASN A 181 -14.66 0.24 21.42
CA ASN A 181 -15.41 1.36 21.96
C ASN A 181 -16.86 1.33 21.47
N ASP A 182 -17.07 1.12 20.17
CA ASP A 182 -18.40 1.01 19.54
C ASP A 182 -19.22 -0.11 20.19
N LEU A 183 -18.59 -1.26 20.48
CA LEU A 183 -19.22 -2.38 21.21
C LEU A 183 -19.61 -2.00 22.63
N MET A 184 -18.75 -1.31 23.39
CA MET A 184 -19.08 -0.87 24.75
C MET A 184 -20.22 0.15 24.75
N GLU A 185 -20.25 1.09 23.81
CA GLU A 185 -21.34 2.05 23.65
C GLU A 185 -22.66 1.33 23.33
N ARG A 186 -22.68 0.47 22.29
CA ARG A 186 -23.88 -0.27 21.89
C ARG A 186 -24.38 -1.21 22.99
N ARG A 187 -23.49 -1.84 23.77
CA ARG A 187 -23.86 -2.66 24.93
C ARG A 187 -24.59 -1.85 26.01
N ASN A 188 -24.13 -0.62 26.27
CA ASN A 188 -24.77 0.28 27.23
C ASN A 188 -26.16 0.73 26.74
N GLU A 189 -26.28 1.09 25.45
CA GLU A 189 -27.59 1.43 24.84
C GLU A 189 -28.59 0.28 24.90
N ILE A 190 -28.15 -0.95 24.56
CA ILE A 190 -28.95 -2.17 24.69
C ILE A 190 -29.41 -2.36 26.14
N GLY A 191 -28.51 -2.16 27.11
CA GLY A 191 -28.83 -2.26 28.53
C GLY A 191 -29.89 -1.25 29.01
N VAL A 192 -29.90 -0.03 28.47
CA VAL A 192 -30.92 1.00 28.76
C VAL A 192 -32.29 0.66 28.15
N LEU A 193 -32.31 0.06 26.96
CA LEU A 193 -33.54 -0.34 26.27
C LEU A 193 -34.10 -1.70 26.76
N THR A 194 -33.28 -2.50 27.46
CA THR A 194 -33.68 -3.81 27.98
C THR A 194 -34.75 -3.67 29.06
N GLY A 195 -35.91 -4.29 28.84
CA GLY A 195 -37.08 -4.20 29.73
C GLY A 195 -38.08 -3.11 29.37
N ALA A 196 -37.84 -2.30 28.32
CA ALA A 196 -38.85 -1.39 27.79
C ALA A 196 -40.06 -2.16 27.23
N SER A 197 -41.27 -1.71 27.57
CA SER A 197 -42.52 -2.37 27.21
C SER A 197 -43.11 -1.89 25.89
N ASP A 198 -42.83 -0.65 25.48
CA ASP A 198 -43.38 -0.02 24.31
C ASP A 198 -42.77 -0.54 22.99
N LEU A 199 -43.56 -0.50 21.92
CA LEU A 199 -43.20 -1.06 20.63
C LEU A 199 -42.00 -0.34 19.99
N ARG A 200 -41.84 0.96 20.26
CA ARG A 200 -40.76 1.77 19.66
C ARG A 200 -39.41 1.39 20.25
N SER A 201 -39.29 1.35 21.58
CA SER A 201 -38.04 0.92 22.23
C SER A 201 -37.72 -0.55 21.98
N LYS A 202 -38.72 -1.44 21.79
CA LYS A 202 -38.50 -2.82 21.32
C LYS A 202 -37.93 -2.86 19.89
N GLY A 203 -38.45 -2.05 18.98
CA GLY A 203 -37.92 -1.92 17.62
C GLY A 203 -36.50 -1.37 17.59
N GLU A 204 -36.22 -0.35 18.41
CA GLU A 204 -34.87 0.20 18.55
C GLU A 204 -33.89 -0.82 19.15
N LEU A 205 -34.28 -1.52 20.22
CA LEU A 205 -33.49 -2.60 20.83
C LEU A 205 -33.08 -3.67 19.80
N SER A 206 -34.03 -4.11 18.96
CA SER A 206 -33.75 -5.09 17.89
C SER A 206 -32.67 -4.59 16.92
N ILE A 207 -32.79 -3.35 16.43
CA ILE A 207 -31.80 -2.74 15.52
C ILE A 207 -30.42 -2.64 16.19
N LYS A 208 -30.37 -2.23 17.47
CA LYS A 208 -29.12 -2.10 18.23
C LYS A 208 -28.45 -3.46 18.46
N CYS A 209 -29.21 -4.50 18.77
CA CYS A 209 -28.71 -5.87 18.90
C CYS A 209 -28.12 -6.40 17.57
N ILE A 210 -28.80 -6.18 16.44
CA ILE A 210 -28.29 -6.58 15.11
C ILE A 210 -26.95 -5.88 14.80
N GLU A 211 -26.84 -4.57 15.07
CA GLU A 211 -25.56 -3.85 14.87
C GLU A 211 -24.47 -4.33 15.83
N TYR A 212 -24.81 -4.69 17.07
CA TYR A 212 -23.88 -5.26 18.05
C TYR A 212 -23.31 -6.60 17.58
N SER A 213 -24.15 -7.54 17.11
CA SER A 213 -23.70 -8.81 16.53
C SER A 213 -22.86 -8.60 15.26
N ARG A 214 -23.21 -7.62 14.42
CA ARG A 214 -22.38 -7.21 13.27
C ARG A 214 -21.00 -6.70 13.70
N LEU A 215 -20.92 -5.88 14.76
CA LEU A 215 -19.65 -5.39 15.30
C LEU A 215 -18.80 -6.52 15.90
N ILE A 216 -19.42 -7.52 16.55
CA ILE A 216 -18.73 -8.75 16.99
C ILE A 216 -18.15 -9.52 15.80
N ALA A 217 -18.91 -9.69 14.71
CA ALA A 217 -18.41 -10.35 13.51
C ALA A 217 -17.24 -9.57 12.84
N LEU A 218 -17.27 -8.24 12.87
CA LEU A 218 -16.16 -7.39 12.42
C LEU A 218 -14.93 -7.52 13.34
N LEU A 219 -15.13 -7.55 14.66
CA LEU A 219 -14.08 -7.76 15.66
C LEU A 219 -13.40 -9.11 15.48
N ARG A 220 -14.17 -10.20 15.30
CA ARG A 220 -13.66 -11.55 15.00
C ARG A 220 -12.74 -11.55 13.80
N ASN A 221 -13.19 -10.93 12.71
CA ASN A 221 -12.39 -10.77 11.51
C ASN A 221 -11.09 -10.01 11.84
N ALA A 222 -11.18 -8.82 12.42
CA ALA A 222 -10.03 -7.97 12.77
C ALA A 222 -9.00 -8.68 13.67
N LEU A 223 -9.44 -9.40 14.70
CA LEU A 223 -8.56 -10.19 15.57
C LEU A 223 -7.85 -11.32 14.82
N SER A 224 -8.50 -11.97 13.84
CA SER A 224 -7.85 -12.95 12.96
C SER A 224 -6.77 -12.31 12.07
N TYR A 225 -6.95 -11.04 11.67
CA TYR A 225 -5.94 -10.27 10.94
C TYR A 225 -4.78 -9.83 11.84
N TYR A 226 -5.05 -9.50 13.11
CA TYR A 226 -4.04 -9.07 14.08
C TYR A 226 -3.12 -10.23 14.51
N ARG A 227 -3.70 -11.35 14.95
CA ARG A 227 -2.96 -12.59 15.28
C ARG A 227 -2.06 -13.05 14.13
N PHE A 228 -2.55 -12.88 12.90
CA PHE A 228 -1.80 -13.21 11.69
C PHE A 228 -0.50 -12.39 11.50
N PHE A 229 -0.36 -11.21 12.12
CA PHE A 229 0.86 -10.40 12.05
C PHE A 229 2.00 -10.84 12.99
N GLY A 230 1.86 -11.99 13.65
CA GLY A 230 2.85 -12.52 14.59
C GLY A 230 2.96 -11.75 15.90
N GLU A 231 2.09 -10.75 16.10
CA GLU A 231 1.72 -10.31 17.44
C GLU A 231 0.74 -11.36 17.96
N GLU A 232 1.23 -12.25 18.84
CA GLU A 232 0.35 -12.92 19.78
C GLU A 232 -0.54 -11.86 20.44
N THR A 233 -1.80 -12.19 20.74
CA THR A 233 -2.69 -11.30 21.51
C THR A 233 -2.24 -11.28 22.97
N SER A 234 -1.05 -10.71 23.20
CA SER A 234 -0.30 -10.65 24.45
C SER A 234 -0.93 -9.60 25.37
N GLY A 235 -2.01 -10.02 26.04
CA GLY A 235 -2.76 -9.20 26.99
C GLY A 235 -3.72 -8.20 26.33
N GLU A 236 -3.20 -7.33 25.45
CA GLU A 236 -3.84 -6.09 24.95
C GLU A 236 -5.30 -6.28 24.47
N PHE A 237 -5.57 -7.35 23.72
CA PHE A 237 -6.90 -7.67 23.18
C PHE A 237 -7.45 -9.03 23.65
N ARG A 238 -6.97 -9.56 24.79
CA ARG A 238 -7.39 -10.87 25.29
C ARG A 238 -8.89 -10.91 25.60
N GLY A 239 -9.42 -9.94 26.34
CA GLY A 239 -10.84 -9.88 26.68
C GLY A 239 -11.76 -9.71 25.46
N LEU A 240 -11.29 -9.05 24.39
CA LEU A 240 -12.01 -8.98 23.11
C LEU A 240 -12.04 -10.32 22.37
N ALA A 241 -10.97 -11.10 22.49
CA ALA A 241 -10.94 -12.46 21.93
C ALA A 241 -11.84 -13.42 22.71
N GLU A 242 -11.95 -13.26 24.02
CA GLU A 242 -12.87 -14.03 24.87
C GLU A 242 -14.33 -13.68 24.54
N LEU A 243 -14.69 -12.38 24.45
CA LEU A 243 -16.02 -11.90 24.04
C LEU A 243 -16.51 -12.48 22.71
N VAL A 244 -15.61 -12.61 21.73
CA VAL A 244 -15.90 -13.12 20.38
C VAL A 244 -16.12 -14.64 20.34
N VAL A 245 -15.61 -15.36 21.34
CA VAL A 245 -15.88 -16.81 21.53
C VAL A 245 -17.21 -17.00 22.24
N GLU A 246 -17.50 -16.22 23.29
CA GLU A 246 -18.78 -16.29 24.02
C GLU A 246 -20.02 -15.89 23.19
N SER A 247 -19.84 -15.32 22.00
CA SER A 247 -20.94 -15.01 21.08
C SER A 247 -21.29 -16.17 20.16
N ASP A 248 -20.33 -17.04 19.81
CA ASP A 248 -20.58 -18.23 18.99
C ASP A 248 -21.55 -19.21 19.68
N ASP A 249 -21.55 -19.25 21.01
CA ASP A 249 -22.44 -20.11 21.81
C ASP A 249 -23.85 -19.52 22.04
N ARG A 250 -24.13 -18.28 21.59
CA ARG A 250 -25.40 -17.57 21.89
C ARG A 250 -26.17 -17.03 20.69
N ASP A 251 -25.50 -16.78 19.56
CA ASP A 251 -26.08 -16.02 18.44
C ASP A 251 -27.01 -16.82 17.50
N LEU A 252 -27.25 -18.12 17.73
CA LEU A 252 -28.15 -18.95 16.89
C LEU A 252 -29.59 -19.09 17.42
N ASP A 253 -29.78 -19.18 18.73
CA ASP A 253 -31.10 -19.56 19.29
C ASP A 253 -31.97 -18.34 19.66
N PHE A 254 -31.37 -17.20 20.04
CA PHE A 254 -32.13 -16.07 20.61
C PHE A 254 -33.04 -15.33 19.59
N PHE A 255 -32.76 -15.43 18.28
CA PHE A 255 -33.49 -14.69 17.25
C PHE A 255 -34.52 -15.52 16.47
N ASN A 256 -34.57 -16.84 16.69
CA ASN A 256 -35.43 -17.73 15.90
C ASN A 256 -36.82 -17.98 16.53
N GLU A 257 -36.98 -17.86 17.85
CA GLU A 257 -38.22 -18.24 18.56
C GLU A 257 -39.27 -17.14 18.78
N GLN A 258 -39.02 -15.87 18.39
CA GLN A 258 -40.00 -14.77 18.58
C GLN A 258 -40.29 -13.91 17.34
N SER A 259 -39.83 -14.30 16.14
CA SER A 259 -40.11 -13.55 14.90
C SER A 259 -41.35 -14.00 14.12
N ILE A 260 -42.11 -14.96 14.65
CA ILE A 260 -43.43 -15.35 14.11
C ILE A 260 -44.49 -15.19 15.22
N LEU A 261 -44.62 -13.96 15.74
CA LEU A 261 -45.88 -13.59 16.37
C LEU A 261 -46.92 -13.46 15.26
N GLU A 262 -47.87 -14.38 15.27
CA GLU A 262 -48.98 -14.44 14.32
C GLU A 262 -49.62 -13.04 14.18
N CYS A 263 -49.65 -12.53 12.96
CA CYS A 263 -50.61 -11.48 12.61
C CYS A 263 -51.99 -12.14 12.63
N SER A 264 -52.55 -12.22 13.83
CA SER A 264 -53.93 -12.64 14.10
C SER A 264 -54.88 -11.67 13.39
N GLU A 265 -55.18 -11.96 12.13
CA GLU A 265 -56.37 -11.46 11.45
C GLU A 265 -57.60 -12.01 12.19
N ASN A 266 -58.04 -11.29 13.21
CA ASN A 266 -59.34 -11.47 13.83
C ASN A 266 -59.95 -10.09 14.13
N GLU A 267 -60.82 -9.73 13.22
CA GLU A 267 -61.87 -8.73 13.21
C GLU A 267 -62.34 -8.21 14.58
N CYS A 268 -62.57 -6.89 14.65
CA CYS A 268 -63.66 -6.31 15.44
C CYS A 268 -64.39 -5.28 14.57
N ASP A 269 -65.62 -5.62 14.27
CA ASP A 269 -66.66 -4.85 13.58
C ASP A 269 -67.27 -3.78 14.52
N SER A 270 -68.34 -3.07 14.11
CA SER A 270 -69.19 -2.12 14.90
C SER A 270 -68.51 -0.79 15.37
N ASP A 271 -69.10 0.41 15.35
CA ASP A 271 -70.37 1.00 14.85
C ASP A 271 -70.02 2.37 14.15
N ASP A 272 -70.88 3.28 13.64
CA ASP A 272 -72.35 3.47 13.71
C ASP A 272 -72.88 4.32 12.50
N GLU A 273 -74.20 4.48 12.43
CA GLU A 273 -75.10 5.32 11.58
C GLU A 273 -74.67 6.72 11.06
N ASP A 274 -75.12 7.09 9.84
CA ASP A 274 -75.82 8.36 9.58
C ASP A 274 -76.66 8.34 8.26
N ASP A 275 -77.76 9.09 8.23
CA ASP A 275 -79.03 8.68 7.58
C ASP A 275 -79.40 9.35 6.22
N CYS A 276 -80.20 8.64 5.38
CA CYS A 276 -81.07 9.11 4.25
C CYS A 276 -80.49 10.01 3.11
N VAL A 277 -81.01 10.08 1.87
CA VAL A 277 -82.39 10.08 1.34
C VAL A 277 -82.46 9.40 -0.06
N SER A 278 -83.65 8.90 -0.41
CA SER A 278 -84.04 8.16 -1.62
C SER A 278 -83.84 8.85 -2.98
N GLY A 279 -83.73 8.01 -4.03
CA GLY A 279 -83.97 8.31 -5.45
C GLY A 279 -84.38 7.05 -6.21
#